data_AF-A0AAW1XLJ2-F1
#
_entry.id   AF-A0AAW1XLJ2-F1
#
_cell.length_a   1.000
_cell.length_b   1.000
_cell.length_c   1.000
_cell.angle_alpha   90.00
_cell.angle_beta   90.00
_cell.angle_gamma   90.00
#
_symmetry.space_group_name_H-M   'P 1'
#
loop_
_entity.id
_entity.type
_entity.pdbx_description
1 polymer ?
#
loop_
_entity_poly.entity_id
_entity_poly.type
_entity_poly.pdbx_seq_one_letter_code
_entity_poly.pdbx_strand_id
1 'polypeptide(L)'
;MSSHCSNYSCKTASETLKWINAIVDLIKPFSFLTDAHVVNFFTDRLWEAIDKEWMDCLREEPVENLLQIPCGVVQGHWPASLKEFIVALRSLALPRQQADLQAVLPGMSMTSLNSVLCTGMNSKKNMK
;
A
#
# COMPACT_ATOMS: atom_id res chain seq x y z
N MET A 1 4.76 -9.19 -17.88
CA MET A 1 4.99 -8.13 -16.87
C MET A 1 5.60 -8.82 -15.66
N SER A 2 6.85 -8.49 -15.35
CA SER A 2 7.68 -9.21 -14.39
C SER A 2 7.09 -9.11 -12.98
N SER A 3 6.62 -10.24 -12.47
CA SER A 3 6.29 -10.45 -11.06
C SER A 3 7.55 -10.26 -10.24
N HIS A 4 7.80 -9.05 -9.75
CA HIS A 4 8.84 -8.84 -8.75
C HIS A 4 8.38 -9.52 -7.47
N CYS A 5 8.97 -10.69 -7.21
CA CYS A 5 8.71 -11.51 -6.03
C CYS A 5 9.12 -10.72 -4.77
N SER A 6 8.28 -10.72 -3.74
CA SER A 6 8.68 -10.20 -2.43
C SER A 6 9.85 -11.05 -1.92
N ASN A 7 10.97 -10.41 -1.55
CA ASN A 7 12.12 -11.11 -0.97
C ASN A 7 11.84 -11.67 0.44
N TYR A 8 10.65 -11.39 0.96
CA TYR A 8 10.20 -11.75 2.29
C TYR A 8 9.09 -12.80 2.21
N SER A 9 9.11 -13.72 3.18
CA SER A 9 8.15 -14.80 3.32
C SER A 9 7.70 -14.87 4.77
N CYS A 10 6.43 -15.20 4.98
CA CYS A 10 5.88 -15.42 6.32
C CYS A 10 5.81 -16.92 6.68
N LYS A 11 6.70 -17.75 6.12
CA LYS A 11 6.67 -19.21 6.33
C LYS A 11 7.13 -19.61 7.73
N THR A 12 8.06 -18.86 8.30
CA THR A 12 8.56 -19.10 9.66
C THR A 12 8.44 -17.84 10.53
N ALA A 13 8.46 -18.02 11.85
CA ALA A 13 8.46 -16.91 12.80
C ALA A 13 9.69 -15.99 12.60
N SER A 14 10.86 -16.57 12.36
CA SER A 14 12.11 -15.82 12.14
C SER A 14 12.08 -14.99 10.85
N GLU A 15 11.56 -15.55 9.76
CA GLU A 15 11.40 -14.81 8.49
C GLU A 15 10.36 -13.69 8.62
N THR A 16 9.24 -13.97 9.30
CA THR A 16 8.21 -12.97 9.59
C THR A 16 8.78 -11.82 10.43
N LEU A 17 9.57 -12.14 11.47
CA LEU A 17 10.21 -11.12 12.31
C LEU A 17 11.20 -10.27 11.51
N LYS A 18 12.01 -10.89 10.64
CA LYS A 18 12.93 -10.18 9.75
C LYS A 18 12.19 -9.23 8.81
N TRP A 19 11.04 -9.67 8.27
CA TRP A 19 10.19 -8.84 7.43
C TRP A 19 9.57 -7.65 8.18
N ILE A 20 9.05 -7.88 9.39
CA ILE A 20 8.52 -6.81 10.25
C ILE A 20 9.61 -5.78 10.54
N ASN A 21 10.82 -6.22 10.93
CA ASN A 21 11.92 -5.30 11.20
C ASN A 21 12.30 -4.49 9.95
N ALA A 22 12.32 -5.10 8.76
CA ALA A 22 12.58 -4.38 7.52
C ALA A 22 11.53 -3.29 7.20
N ILE A 23 10.25 -3.54 7.53
CA ILE A 23 9.20 -2.52 7.42
C ILE A 23 9.44 -1.39 8.42
N VAL A 24 9.74 -1.73 9.68
CA VAL A 24 10.02 -0.74 10.73
C VAL A 24 11.21 0.13 10.34
N ASP A 25 12.31 -0.46 9.88
CA ASP A 25 13.51 0.26 9.47
C ASP A 25 13.24 1.20 8.29
N LEU A 26 12.37 0.81 7.35
CA LEU A 26 11.99 1.65 6.22
C LEU A 26 11.09 2.83 6.62
N ILE A 27 10.15 2.62 7.55
CA ILE A 27 9.16 3.64 7.94
C ILE A 27 9.72 4.57 9.02
N LYS A 28 10.64 4.10 9.87
CA LYS A 28 11.20 4.85 11.00
C LYS A 28 11.73 6.24 10.67
N PRO A 29 12.43 6.49 9.54
CA PRO A 29 12.84 7.84 9.16
C PRO A 29 11.67 8.82 8.97
N PHE A 30 10.47 8.30 8.70
CA PHE A 30 9.24 9.05 8.49
C PHE A 30 8.33 9.05 9.72
N SER A 31 8.84 8.69 10.90
CA SER A 31 8.02 8.64 12.12
C SER A 31 7.38 9.99 12.46
N PHE A 32 8.04 11.09 12.07
CA PHE A 32 7.49 12.43 12.20
C PHE A 32 6.18 12.63 11.42
N LEU A 33 5.92 11.86 10.37
CA LEU A 33 4.63 11.85 9.65
C LEU A 33 3.62 10.89 10.27
N THR A 34 4.07 9.72 10.72
CA THR A 34 3.16 8.68 11.24
C THR A 34 2.67 8.97 12.65
N ASP A 35 3.51 9.60 13.47
CA ASP A 35 3.26 9.83 14.89
C ASP A 35 2.58 11.18 15.12
N ALA A 36 2.63 12.08 14.13
CA ALA A 36 2.02 13.39 14.21
C ALA A 36 0.49 13.32 14.08
N HIS A 37 -0.20 14.11 14.90
CA HIS A 37 -1.61 14.40 14.65
C HIS A 37 -1.76 15.11 13.32
N VAL A 38 -2.83 14.80 12.59
CA VAL A 38 -3.10 15.40 11.26
C VAL A 38 -3.13 16.94 11.30
N VAL A 39 -3.53 17.54 12.41
CA VAL A 39 -3.49 19.01 12.58
C VAL A 39 -2.04 19.51 12.57
N ASN A 40 -1.15 18.81 13.27
CA ASN A 40 0.27 19.15 13.37
C ASN A 40 0.97 19.05 12.01
N PHE A 41 0.52 18.14 11.14
CA PHE A 41 1.00 18.09 9.76
C PHE A 41 0.87 19.45 9.07
N PHE A 42 -0.26 20.13 9.27
CA PHE A 42 -0.54 21.45 8.68
C PHE A 42 0.07 22.61 9.45
N THR A 43 -0.04 22.61 10.79
CA THR A 43 0.46 23.74 11.60
C THR A 43 1.98 23.80 11.58
N ASP A 44 2.64 22.65 11.61
CA ASP A 44 4.09 22.54 11.74
C ASP A 44 4.76 22.28 10.38
N ARG A 45 3.95 22.24 9.31
CA ARG A 45 4.39 22.09 7.91
C ARG A 45 5.30 20.86 7.74
N LEU A 46 4.90 19.73 8.30
CA LEU A 46 5.75 18.53 8.38
C LEU A 46 6.20 18.02 7.01
N TRP A 47 5.49 18.34 5.92
CA TRP A 47 5.93 18.04 4.55
C TRP A 47 7.26 18.70 4.17
N GLU A 48 7.70 19.75 4.86
CA GLU A 48 9.01 20.39 4.60
C GLU A 48 10.20 19.53 5.03
N ALA A 49 9.98 18.55 5.90
CA ALA A 49 11.00 17.57 6.27
C ALA A 49 11.12 16.42 5.25
N ILE A 50 10.21 16.35 4.28
CA ILE A 50 10.31 15.41 3.14
C ILE A 50 11.36 15.95 2.17
N ASP A 51 12.04 15.04 1.47
CA ASP A 51 12.99 15.37 0.42
C ASP A 51 12.38 16.39 -0.57
N LYS A 52 13.12 17.48 -0.80
CA LYS A 52 12.66 18.60 -1.61
C LYS A 52 12.42 18.19 -3.06
N GLU A 53 13.26 17.31 -3.63
CA GLU A 53 13.07 16.84 -5.00
C GLU A 53 11.78 16.02 -5.13
N TRP A 54 11.40 15.30 -4.07
CA TRP A 54 10.14 14.56 -4.04
C TRP A 54 8.96 15.54 -4.01
N MET A 55 9.00 16.53 -3.13
CA MET A 55 7.92 17.52 -3.00
C MET A 55 7.77 18.40 -4.25
N ASP A 56 8.88 18.82 -4.85
CA ASP A 56 8.86 19.63 -6.08
C ASP A 56 8.31 18.81 -7.27
N CYS A 57 8.67 17.52 -7.36
CA CYS A 57 8.12 16.63 -8.38
C CYS A 57 6.64 16.33 -8.15
N LEU A 58 6.25 15.93 -6.93
CA LEU A 58 4.89 15.46 -6.62
C LEU A 58 3.85 16.58 -6.61
N ARG A 59 4.27 17.83 -6.38
CA ARG A 59 3.37 18.99 -6.39
C ARG A 59 2.80 19.28 -7.78
N GLU A 60 3.60 19.06 -8.82
CA GLU A 60 3.21 19.31 -10.21
C GLU A 60 2.53 18.10 -10.87
N GLU A 61 2.44 16.96 -10.16
CA GLU A 61 1.82 15.76 -10.70
C GLU A 61 0.29 15.87 -10.79
N PRO A 62 -0.32 15.34 -11.86
CA PRO A 62 -1.76 15.15 -11.91
C PRO A 62 -2.20 14.18 -10.80
N VAL A 63 -3.38 14.43 -10.23
CA VAL A 63 -3.93 13.65 -9.11
C VAL A 63 -4.04 12.17 -9.46
N GLU A 64 -4.34 11.85 -10.71
CA GLU A 64 -4.43 10.48 -11.21
C GLU A 64 -3.12 9.71 -11.00
N ASN A 65 -1.97 10.35 -11.22
CA ASN A 65 -0.65 9.75 -11.00
C ASN A 65 -0.36 9.59 -9.51
N LEU A 66 -0.72 10.58 -8.68
CA LEU A 66 -0.55 10.52 -7.24
C LEU A 66 -1.33 9.36 -6.61
N LEU A 67 -2.56 9.12 -7.09
CA LEU A 67 -3.40 8.01 -6.63
C LEU A 67 -2.83 6.63 -6.98
N GLN A 68 -1.88 6.53 -7.92
CA GLN A 68 -1.22 5.26 -8.25
C GLN A 68 -0.01 4.94 -7.35
N ILE A 69 0.46 5.88 -6.51
CA ILE A 69 1.60 5.64 -5.61
C ILE A 69 1.35 4.44 -4.67
N PRO A 70 0.19 4.31 -4.00
CA PRO A 70 -0.11 3.14 -3.16
C PRO A 70 -0.23 1.82 -3.93
N CYS A 71 -0.40 1.89 -5.26
CA CYS A 71 -0.39 0.73 -6.16
C CYS A 71 1.04 0.31 -6.56
N GLY A 72 2.06 1.09 -6.16
CA GLY A 72 3.46 0.82 -6.50
C GLY A 72 3.81 1.13 -7.95
N VAL A 73 3.06 2.05 -8.59
CA VAL A 73 3.36 2.57 -9.92
C VAL A 73 4.37 3.70 -9.80
N VAL A 74 5.31 3.74 -10.75
CA VAL A 74 6.40 4.71 -10.78
C VAL A 74 6.40 5.41 -12.13
N GLN A 75 6.53 6.73 -12.14
CA GLN A 75 6.62 7.52 -13.37
C GLN A 75 8.07 7.71 -13.82
N GLY A 76 8.28 7.81 -15.14
CA GLY A 76 9.62 7.87 -15.73
C GLY A 76 10.43 9.12 -15.35
N HIS A 77 9.78 10.25 -15.12
CA HIS A 77 10.42 11.53 -14.79
C HIS A 77 10.64 11.77 -13.30
N TRP A 78 10.16 10.88 -12.42
CA TRP A 78 10.34 11.03 -10.97
C TRP A 78 11.82 10.90 -10.54
N PRO A 79 12.24 11.55 -9.44
CA PRO A 79 13.59 11.42 -8.88
C PRO A 79 13.95 9.96 -8.57
N ALA A 80 15.20 9.57 -8.79
CA ALA A 80 15.65 8.18 -8.60
C ALA A 80 15.38 7.67 -7.18
N SER A 81 15.64 8.50 -6.15
CA SER A 81 15.39 8.18 -4.75
C SER A 81 13.92 7.90 -4.45
N LEU A 82 12.97 8.64 -5.07
CA LEU A 82 11.54 8.39 -4.94
C LEU A 82 11.14 7.06 -5.59
N LYS A 83 11.68 6.77 -6.77
CA LYS A 83 11.43 5.50 -7.46
C LYS A 83 11.92 4.32 -6.61
N GLU A 84 13.13 4.43 -6.06
CA GLU A 84 13.72 3.42 -5.17
C GLU A 84 12.89 3.21 -3.92
N PHE A 85 12.41 4.29 -3.29
CA PHE A 85 11.52 4.21 -2.13
C PHE A 85 10.23 3.43 -2.43
N ILE A 86 9.56 3.74 -3.54
CA ILE A 86 8.32 3.05 -3.94
C ILE A 86 8.59 1.57 -4.25
N VAL A 87 9.69 1.27 -4.94
CA VAL A 87 10.08 -0.12 -5.24
C VAL A 87 10.40 -0.89 -3.95
N ALA A 88 11.12 -0.26 -3.00
CA ALA A 88 11.42 -0.86 -1.70
C ALA A 88 10.14 -1.15 -0.91
N LEU A 89 9.23 -0.18 -0.80
CA LEU A 89 7.90 -0.36 -0.20
C LEU A 89 7.14 -1.51 -0.85
N ARG A 90 7.11 -1.56 -2.19
CA ARG A 90 6.40 -2.62 -2.92
C ARG A 90 6.99 -4.00 -2.67
N SER A 91 8.30 -4.11 -2.48
CA SER A 91 8.98 -5.38 -2.16
C SER A 91 8.64 -5.92 -0.76
N LEU A 92 8.24 -5.02 0.15
CA LEU A 92 7.81 -5.33 1.50
C LEU A 92 6.30 -5.52 1.63
N ALA A 93 5.52 -5.08 0.64
CA ALA A 93 4.08 -5.25 0.67
C ALA A 93 3.72 -6.75 0.61
N LEU A 94 2.77 -7.16 1.44
CA LEU A 94 2.20 -8.50 1.31
C LEU A 94 1.54 -8.63 -0.06
N PRO A 95 1.74 -9.77 -0.75
CA PRO A 95 0.99 -10.06 -1.96
C PRO A 95 -0.50 -9.96 -1.65
N ARG A 96 -1.19 -9.01 -2.29
CA ARG A 96 -2.66 -8.94 -2.25
C ARG A 96 -3.31 -9.97 -3.19
N GLN A 97 -2.51 -10.88 -3.75
CA GLN A 97 -3.01 -11.94 -4.60
C GLN A 97 -3.91 -12.81 -3.74
N GLN A 98 -5.21 -12.79 -4.05
CA GLN A 98 -6.16 -13.70 -3.47
C GLN A 98 -5.64 -15.11 -3.73
N ALA A 99 -5.32 -15.83 -2.67
CA ALA A 99 -4.84 -17.19 -2.81
C ALA A 99 -5.92 -17.99 -3.55
N ASP A 100 -5.51 -18.91 -4.43
CA ASP A 100 -6.45 -19.85 -5.01
C ASP A 100 -7.02 -20.69 -3.87
N LEU A 101 -8.23 -20.33 -3.43
CA LEU A 101 -8.86 -20.93 -2.27
C LEU A 101 -9.08 -22.44 -2.47
N GLN A 102 -9.20 -22.90 -3.72
CA GLN A 102 -9.27 -24.34 -4.04
C GLN A 102 -7.94 -25.05 -3.80
N ALA A 103 -6.81 -24.37 -4.04
CA ALA A 103 -5.48 -24.90 -3.75
C ALA A 103 -5.13 -24.84 -2.25
N VAL A 104 -5.61 -23.81 -1.54
CA VAL A 104 -5.31 -23.61 -0.11
C VAL A 104 -6.24 -24.40 0.81
N LEU A 105 -7.49 -24.61 0.42
CA LEU A 105 -8.52 -25.33 1.19
C LEU A 105 -9.17 -26.43 0.33
N PRO A 106 -8.42 -27.47 -0.06
CA PRO A 106 -8.95 -28.54 -0.90
C PRO A 106 -10.13 -29.24 -0.21
N GLY A 107 -11.29 -29.27 -0.89
CA GLY A 107 -12.52 -29.90 -0.39
C GLY A 107 -13.55 -28.94 0.20
N MET A 108 -13.25 -27.65 0.33
CA MET A 108 -14.24 -26.65 0.78
C MET A 108 -15.09 -26.18 -0.40
N SER A 109 -16.33 -26.67 -0.51
CA SER A 109 -17.28 -26.16 -1.52
C SER A 109 -17.78 -24.78 -1.09
N MET A 110 -17.12 -23.72 -1.56
CA MET A 110 -17.66 -22.37 -1.43
C MET A 110 -18.78 -22.20 -2.43
N THR A 111 -20.03 -22.09 -1.96
CA THR A 111 -21.13 -21.56 -2.76
C THR A 111 -20.80 -20.12 -3.15
N SER A 112 -20.98 -19.76 -4.43
CA SER A 112 -20.75 -18.38 -4.85
C SER A 112 -21.70 -17.47 -4.07
N LEU A 113 -21.16 -16.36 -3.53
CA LEU A 113 -22.01 -15.35 -2.92
C LEU A 113 -22.83 -14.72 -4.05
N ASN A 114 -24.16 -14.78 -3.91
CA ASN A 114 -25.08 -14.11 -4.83
C ASN A 114 -24.70 -12.63 -4.94
N SER A 115 -24.82 -12.06 -6.15
CA SER A 115 -24.44 -10.67 -6.48
C SER A 115 -25.04 -9.62 -5.53
N VAL A 116 -26.17 -9.93 -4.89
CA VAL A 116 -26.84 -9.09 -3.89
C VAL A 116 -25.98 -8.88 -2.63
N LEU A 117 -25.16 -9.86 -2.22
CA LEU A 117 -24.25 -9.74 -1.06
C LEU A 117 -22.92 -9.06 -1.41
N CYS A 118 -22.53 -9.09 -2.70
CA CYS A 118 -21.31 -8.44 -3.19
C CYS A 118 -21.46 -6.92 -3.35
N THR A 119 -22.69 -6.40 -3.32
CA THR A 119 -22.97 -4.97 -3.47
C THR A 119 -23.43 -4.44 -2.12
N GLY A 120 -22.55 -3.74 -1.39
CA GLY A 120 -22.86 -3.11 -0.10
C GLY A 120 -23.88 -1.96 -0.15
N MET A 121 -24.78 -1.97 -1.13
CA MET A 121 -25.85 -1.01 -1.32
C MET A 121 -27.18 -1.76 -1.36
N ASN A 122 -27.79 -1.96 -0.19
CA ASN A 122 -29.22 -2.25 -0.16
C ASN A 122 -29.95 -1.00 -0.66
N SER A 123 -30.76 -1.15 -1.71
CA SER A 123 -31.64 -0.07 -2.16
C SER A 123 -32.55 0.36 -1.00
N LYS A 124 -32.55 1.67 -0.74
CA LYS A 124 -33.29 2.29 0.37
C LYS A 124 -34.77 1.95 0.22
N LYS A 125 -35.34 1.30 1.23
CA LYS A 125 -36.76 0.92 1.26
C LYS A 125 -37.60 2.19 1.24
N ASN A 126 -38.26 2.48 0.13
CA ASN A 126 -39.27 3.54 0.08
C ASN A 126 -40.46 3.10 0.94
N MET A 127 -40.65 3.81 2.05
CA MET A 127 -41.79 3.62 2.94
C MET A 127 -42.99 4.35 2.32
N LYS A 128 -44.06 3.59 2.10
CA LYS A 128 -45.31 4.05 1.49
C LYS A 128 -46.19 4.74 2.54
#